data_AF-A0A1A3N5V8-F1
#
_entry.id   AF-A0A1A3N5V8-F1
#
_cell.length_a   1.000
_cell.length_b   1.000
_cell.length_c   1.000
_cell.angle_alpha   90.00
_cell.angle_beta   90.00
_cell.angle_gamma   90.00
#
_symmetry.space_group_name_H-M   'P 1'
#
loop_
_entity.id
_entity.type
_entity.pdbx_description
1 polymer ?
#
loop_
_entity_poly.entity_id
_entity_poly.type
_entity_poly.pdbx_seq_one_letter_code
_entity_poly.pdbx_strand_id
1 'polypeptide(L)'
;MPKLQLVQEPAADALLDSNPFALLVGMLLDQQVPMETAFAGPKKIADRMGGIDAADIAEYDPDKFAALCSEKPAIHRFPGSMAKRIQTLAQIIVDRYDGDAAALWTAGDPDGKEVLRRLKALPGFGEQKAQIFLALLGKQYGVTPKGWRSAAGEFGKSGTHISVADIVDAESLGRVRSYKKQMKAEAKGKATT
;
A
#
# COMPACT_ATOMS: atom_id res chain seq x y z
N MET A 1 0.21 -18.77 -3.70
CA MET A 1 0.05 -17.35 -4.06
C MET A 1 1.30 -16.93 -4.82
N PRO A 2 1.22 -16.04 -5.83
CA PRO A 2 2.43 -15.48 -6.43
C PRO A 2 3.22 -14.71 -5.36
N LYS A 3 4.56 -14.78 -5.42
CA LYS A 3 5.42 -14.00 -4.55
C LYS A 3 5.37 -12.53 -4.99
N LEU A 4 5.11 -11.59 -4.08
CA LEU A 4 5.14 -10.17 -4.42
C LEU A 4 6.52 -9.76 -4.94
N GLN A 5 6.54 -8.83 -5.90
CA GLN A 5 7.76 -8.26 -6.48
C GLN A 5 7.62 -6.75 -6.69
N LEU A 6 7.01 -6.05 -5.73
CA LEU A 6 6.71 -4.62 -5.86
C LEU A 6 7.97 -3.76 -5.69
N VAL A 7 8.92 -4.22 -4.88
CA VAL A 7 10.14 -3.48 -4.54
C VAL A 7 11.31 -3.89 -5.42
N GLN A 8 11.31 -5.13 -5.92
CA GLN A 8 12.45 -5.77 -6.59
C GLN A 8 13.62 -6.02 -5.61
N GLU A 9 13.30 -6.20 -4.33
CA GLU A 9 14.25 -6.54 -3.27
C GLU A 9 13.65 -7.69 -2.45
N PRO A 10 14.24 -8.90 -2.50
CA PRO A 10 13.59 -10.10 -1.97
C PRO A 10 13.15 -10.02 -0.50
N ALA A 11 13.88 -9.33 0.38
CA ALA A 11 13.54 -9.24 1.79
C ALA A 11 12.39 -8.26 2.05
N ALA A 12 12.37 -7.10 1.39
CA ALA A 12 11.25 -6.17 1.44
C ALA A 12 9.98 -6.78 0.84
N ASP A 13 10.09 -7.45 -0.32
CA ASP A 13 8.96 -8.13 -0.95
C ASP A 13 8.40 -9.27 -0.08
N ALA A 14 9.26 -10.05 0.58
CA ALA A 14 8.82 -11.08 1.53
C ALA A 14 8.12 -10.52 2.77
N LEU A 15 8.55 -9.34 3.26
CA LEU A 15 7.86 -8.65 4.34
C LEU A 15 6.47 -8.19 3.91
N LEU A 16 6.33 -7.64 2.71
CA LEU A 16 5.03 -7.23 2.16
C LEU A 16 4.10 -8.43 1.93
N ASP A 17 4.63 -9.60 1.57
CA ASP A 17 3.87 -10.86 1.43
C ASP A 17 3.35 -11.41 2.77
N SER A 18 4.12 -11.26 3.84
CA SER A 18 3.84 -11.90 5.14
C SER A 18 3.19 -10.98 6.17
N ASN A 19 3.26 -9.66 5.99
CA ASN A 19 2.76 -8.68 6.95
C ASN A 19 1.74 -7.71 6.29
N PRO A 20 0.43 -7.95 6.52
CA PRO A 20 -0.66 -7.10 6.03
C PRO A 20 -0.52 -5.62 6.40
N PHE A 21 0.00 -5.30 7.59
CA PHE A 21 0.19 -3.93 8.03
C PHE A 21 1.32 -3.26 7.24
N ALA A 22 2.43 -3.97 6.99
CA ALA A 22 3.51 -3.50 6.13
C ALA A 22 3.00 -3.19 4.71
N LEU A 23 2.12 -4.03 4.16
CA LEU A 23 1.51 -3.79 2.85
C LEU A 23 0.67 -2.51 2.82
N LEU A 24 -0.15 -2.25 3.85
CA LEU A 24 -0.91 -1.01 3.98
C LEU A 24 0.00 0.22 4.09
N VAL A 25 1.09 0.13 4.87
CA VAL A 25 2.08 1.21 5.00
C VAL A 25 2.76 1.49 3.66
N GLY A 26 3.12 0.45 2.89
CA GLY A 26 3.67 0.62 1.54
C GLY A 26 2.73 1.37 0.61
N MET A 27 1.44 1.00 0.61
CA MET A 27 0.41 1.70 -0.17
C MET A 27 0.16 3.13 0.32
N LEU A 28 0.19 3.37 1.63
CA LEU A 28 0.10 4.72 2.21
C LEU A 28 1.22 5.62 1.69
N LEU A 29 2.44 5.09 1.61
CA LEU A 29 3.63 5.79 1.13
C LEU A 29 3.67 5.99 -0.38
N ASP A 30 2.88 5.26 -1.18
CA ASP A 30 2.83 5.40 -2.65
C ASP A 30 2.14 6.71 -3.05
N GLN A 31 2.86 7.81 -2.87
CA GLN A 31 2.44 9.15 -3.24
C GLN A 31 3.66 10.03 -3.52
N GLN A 32 3.71 10.58 -4.73
CA GLN A 32 4.75 11.54 -5.13
C GLN A 32 6.20 11.00 -5.06
N VAL A 33 6.39 9.69 -4.96
CA VAL A 33 7.66 8.96 -5.08
C VAL A 33 7.48 7.79 -6.06
N PRO A 34 8.57 7.18 -6.56
CA PRO A 34 8.46 5.89 -7.25
C PRO A 34 7.83 4.83 -6.34
N MET A 35 7.00 3.95 -6.90
CA MET A 35 6.25 2.96 -6.11
C MET A 35 7.20 2.01 -5.36
N GLU A 36 8.30 1.62 -5.98
CA GLU A 36 9.31 0.73 -5.42
C GLU A 36 9.95 1.38 -4.18
N THR A 37 10.16 2.70 -4.22
CA THR A 37 10.65 3.47 -3.07
C THR A 37 9.62 3.50 -1.94
N ALA A 38 8.33 3.66 -2.27
CA ALA A 38 7.26 3.65 -1.29
C ALA A 38 7.10 2.28 -0.61
N PHE A 39 7.03 1.21 -1.40
CA PHE A 39 6.87 -0.16 -0.92
C PHE A 39 8.14 -0.71 -0.23
N ALA A 40 9.32 -0.10 -0.43
CA ALA A 40 10.51 -0.35 0.38
C ALA A 40 10.46 0.30 1.78
N GLY A 41 9.61 1.31 1.99
CA GLY A 41 9.49 2.06 3.24
C GLY A 41 9.21 1.19 4.48
N PRO A 42 8.23 0.26 4.45
CA PRO A 42 7.96 -0.66 5.56
C PRO A 42 9.19 -1.43 6.04
N LYS A 43 10.02 -1.92 5.11
CA LYS A 43 11.25 -2.66 5.45
C LYS A 43 12.25 -1.81 6.22
N LYS A 44 12.41 -0.53 5.85
CA LYS A 44 13.27 0.41 6.58
C LYS A 44 12.79 0.66 8.00
N ILE A 45 11.46 0.75 8.19
CA ILE A 45 10.87 0.88 9.53
C ILE A 45 11.16 -0.39 10.33
N ALA A 46 10.90 -1.55 9.73
CA ALA A 46 11.16 -2.85 10.35
C ALA A 46 12.62 -3.03 10.78
N ASP A 47 13.58 -2.64 9.94
CA ASP A 47 15.00 -2.74 10.25
C ASP A 47 15.44 -1.84 11.42
N ARG A 48 14.75 -0.71 11.62
CA ARG A 48 15.07 0.27 12.68
C ARG A 48 14.39 -0.06 14.00
N MET A 49 13.20 -0.65 13.96
CA MET A 49 12.40 -1.00 15.14
C MET A 49 12.56 -2.46 15.57
N GLY A 50 13.19 -3.31 14.76
CA GLY A 50 13.26 -4.77 14.98
C GLY A 50 12.01 -5.53 14.52
N GLY A 51 11.08 -4.86 13.86
CA GLY A 51 9.80 -5.38 13.40
C GLY A 51 8.88 -4.26 12.93
N ILE A 52 7.76 -4.63 12.31
CA ILE A 52 6.71 -3.68 11.94
C ILE A 52 5.37 -4.20 12.43
N ASP A 53 4.87 -3.57 13.49
CA ASP A 53 3.62 -3.91 14.16
C ASP A 53 2.78 -2.64 14.37
N ALA A 54 1.45 -2.79 14.31
CA ALA A 54 0.55 -1.66 14.43
C ALA A 54 0.50 -1.11 15.86
N ALA A 55 0.53 -1.95 16.89
CA ALA A 55 0.52 -1.52 18.28
C ALA A 55 1.83 -0.81 18.63
N ASP A 56 2.97 -1.42 18.29
CA ASP A 56 4.29 -0.83 18.56
C ASP A 56 4.44 0.56 17.95
N ILE A 57 3.94 0.76 16.73
CA ILE A 57 4.02 2.06 16.03
C ILE A 57 3.00 3.06 16.55
N ALA A 58 1.80 2.61 16.93
CA ALA A 58 0.77 3.48 17.50
C ALA A 58 1.21 4.05 18.86
N GLU A 59 1.86 3.24 19.70
CA GLU A 59 2.34 3.62 21.02
C GLU A 59 3.70 4.36 21.00
N TYR A 60 4.41 4.32 19.87
CA TYR A 60 5.73 4.94 19.75
C TYR A 60 5.65 6.47 19.94
N ASP A 61 6.65 7.04 20.62
CA ASP A 61 6.78 8.48 20.78
C ASP A 61 6.79 9.19 19.40
N PRO A 62 5.87 10.12 19.11
CA PRO A 62 5.71 10.69 17.76
C PRO A 62 6.96 11.38 17.22
N ASP A 63 7.70 12.09 18.06
CA ASP A 63 8.90 12.83 17.64
C ASP A 63 10.05 11.87 17.36
N LYS A 64 10.22 10.84 18.21
CA LYS A 64 11.20 9.77 17.96
C LYS A 64 10.84 8.95 16.72
N PHE A 65 9.56 8.65 16.49
CA PHE A 65 9.13 7.92 15.30
C PHE A 65 9.38 8.74 14.03
N ALA A 66 9.10 10.04 14.06
CA ALA A 66 9.39 10.94 12.96
C ALA A 66 10.89 11.04 12.68
N ALA A 67 11.73 11.11 13.72
CA ALA A 67 13.18 11.07 13.60
C ALA A 67 13.66 9.75 12.97
N LEU A 68 13.17 8.61 13.48
CA LEU A 68 13.45 7.27 12.95
C LEU A 68 13.06 7.17 11.47
N CYS A 69 11.89 7.66 11.06
CA CYS A 69 11.46 7.69 9.66
C CYS A 69 12.36 8.57 8.77
N SER A 70 12.98 9.59 9.36
CA SER A 70 13.83 10.58 8.67
C SER A 70 15.29 10.17 8.55
N GLU A 71 15.74 9.14 9.28
CA GLU A 71 17.10 8.62 9.17
C GLU A 71 17.46 8.28 7.72
N LYS A 72 18.66 8.71 7.27
CA LYS A 72 19.10 8.53 5.89
C LYS A 72 19.55 7.07 5.65
N PRO A 73 19.13 6.44 4.54
CA PRO A 73 18.17 6.94 3.54
C PRO A 73 16.73 6.94 4.07
N ALA A 74 16.06 8.10 4.05
CA ALA A 74 14.72 8.28 4.62
C ALA A 74 13.68 7.35 3.99
N ILE A 75 12.59 7.06 4.73
CA ILE A 75 11.52 6.19 4.23
C ILE A 75 10.73 6.85 3.08
N HIS A 76 10.73 8.18 3.03
CA HIS A 76 9.99 8.97 2.07
C HIS A 76 10.64 10.35 1.91
N ARG A 77 10.32 11.07 0.83
CA ARG A 77 10.77 12.47 0.62
C ARG A 77 10.12 13.49 1.57
N PHE A 78 9.10 13.06 2.31
CA PHE A 78 8.37 13.85 3.32
C PHE A 78 8.26 13.04 4.63
N PRO A 79 9.39 12.69 5.27
CA PRO A 79 9.40 11.63 6.27
C PRO A 79 8.58 11.98 7.52
N GLY A 80 8.66 13.20 8.05
CA GLY A 80 7.86 13.60 9.23
C GLY A 80 6.34 13.59 8.98
N SER A 81 5.88 14.08 7.82
CA SER A 81 4.45 14.03 7.47
C SER A 81 3.96 12.59 7.27
N MET A 82 4.78 11.74 6.66
CA MET A 82 4.44 10.33 6.49
C MET A 82 4.47 9.56 7.80
N ALA A 83 5.40 9.85 8.71
CA ALA A 83 5.46 9.24 10.04
C ALA A 83 4.14 9.46 10.80
N LYS A 84 3.64 10.71 10.85
CA LYS A 84 2.34 11.01 11.48
C LYS A 84 1.18 10.24 10.85
N ARG A 85 1.16 10.10 9.52
CA ARG A 85 0.11 9.35 8.81
C ARG A 85 0.20 7.85 9.08
N ILE A 86 1.41 7.31 9.20
CA ILE A 86 1.64 5.91 9.55
C ILE A 86 1.14 5.64 10.97
N GLN A 87 1.45 6.50 11.96
CA GLN A 87 0.90 6.34 13.30
C GLN A 87 -0.63 6.47 13.34
N THR A 88 -1.20 7.38 12.55
CA THR A 88 -2.68 7.49 12.43
C THR A 88 -3.28 6.22 11.84
N LEU A 89 -2.63 5.63 10.83
CA LEU A 89 -3.03 4.34 10.25
C LEU A 89 -2.93 3.24 11.31
N ALA A 90 -1.80 3.16 12.03
CA ALA A 90 -1.54 2.20 13.09
C ALA A 90 -2.61 2.24 14.18
N GLN A 91 -2.94 3.44 14.67
CA GLN A 91 -3.99 3.65 15.68
C GLN A 91 -5.36 3.14 15.20
N ILE A 92 -5.72 3.38 13.93
CA ILE A 92 -7.00 2.87 13.38
C ILE A 92 -7.01 1.34 13.35
N ILE A 93 -5.88 0.71 13.02
CA ILE A 93 -5.76 -0.75 13.02
C ILE A 93 -5.89 -1.30 14.45
N VAL A 94 -5.24 -0.67 15.43
CA VAL A 94 -5.39 -1.04 16.85
C VAL A 94 -6.85 -0.87 17.30
N ASP A 95 -7.42 0.33 17.17
CA ASP A 95 -8.73 0.66 17.73
C ASP A 95 -9.89 -0.13 17.13
N ARG A 96 -9.83 -0.43 15.83
CA ARG A 96 -10.96 -1.00 15.08
C ARG A 96 -10.78 -2.46 14.71
N TYR A 97 -9.54 -2.93 14.72
CA TYR A 97 -9.17 -4.25 14.21
C TYR A 97 -8.24 -5.00 15.17
N ASP A 98 -8.09 -4.52 16.41
CA ASP A 98 -7.32 -5.16 17.48
C ASP A 98 -5.86 -5.45 17.09
N GLY A 99 -5.28 -4.54 16.29
CA GLY A 99 -3.92 -4.66 15.77
C GLY A 99 -3.79 -5.53 14.51
N ASP A 100 -4.81 -6.31 14.15
CA ASP A 100 -4.80 -7.17 12.95
C ASP A 100 -5.23 -6.40 11.69
N ALA A 101 -4.25 -5.97 10.89
CA ALA A 101 -4.52 -5.33 9.61
C ALA A 101 -5.27 -6.22 8.61
N ALA A 102 -5.15 -7.56 8.68
CA ALA A 102 -5.89 -8.45 7.77
C ALA A 102 -7.40 -8.45 8.03
N ALA A 103 -7.83 -8.13 9.26
CA ALA A 103 -9.23 -8.03 9.64
C ALA A 103 -10.02 -7.01 8.79
N LEU A 104 -9.34 -6.05 8.14
CA LEU A 104 -9.94 -5.18 7.12
C LEU A 104 -10.69 -5.97 6.05
N TRP A 105 -10.16 -7.12 5.62
CA TRP A 105 -10.73 -7.95 4.55
C TRP A 105 -11.13 -9.37 4.97
N THR A 106 -10.86 -9.78 6.20
CA THR A 106 -11.26 -11.11 6.71
C THR A 106 -12.41 -11.03 7.73
N ALA A 107 -12.50 -9.97 8.53
CA ALA A 107 -13.45 -9.92 9.65
C ALA A 107 -14.90 -9.76 9.17
N GLY A 108 -15.74 -10.71 9.57
CA GLY A 108 -17.18 -10.73 9.28
C GLY A 108 -17.54 -11.15 7.86
N ASP A 109 -16.67 -11.88 7.15
CA ASP A 109 -16.87 -12.35 5.76
C ASP A 109 -17.37 -11.24 4.81
N PRO A 110 -16.59 -10.14 4.67
CA PRO A 110 -17.06 -8.96 3.94
C PRO A 110 -17.13 -9.23 2.43
N ASP A 111 -18.05 -8.55 1.75
CA ASP A 111 -18.03 -8.48 0.28
C ASP A 111 -17.00 -7.44 -0.22
N GLY A 112 -16.77 -7.42 -1.54
CA GLY A 112 -15.81 -6.49 -2.13
C GLY A 112 -16.15 -5.01 -1.90
N LYS A 113 -17.43 -4.65 -1.75
CA LYS A 113 -17.86 -3.27 -1.48
C LYS A 113 -17.54 -2.87 -0.04
N GLU A 114 -17.74 -3.78 0.90
CA GLU A 114 -17.40 -3.56 2.30
C GLU A 114 -15.90 -3.44 2.51
N VAL A 115 -15.10 -4.31 1.88
CA VAL A 115 -13.62 -4.16 1.90
C VAL A 115 -13.21 -2.81 1.32
N LEU A 116 -13.77 -2.40 0.17
CA LEU A 116 -13.48 -1.09 -0.42
C LEU A 116 -13.87 0.05 0.54
N ARG A 117 -15.04 -0.03 1.18
CA ARG A 117 -15.50 0.98 2.15
C ARG A 117 -14.54 1.10 3.33
N ARG A 118 -14.08 -0.03 3.88
CA ARG A 118 -13.10 -0.07 4.97
C ARG A 118 -11.76 0.53 4.55
N LEU A 119 -11.24 0.17 3.37
CA LEU A 119 -10.01 0.74 2.81
C LEU A 119 -10.13 2.26 2.63
N LYS A 120 -11.25 2.77 2.11
CA LYS A 120 -11.50 4.21 1.93
C LYS A 120 -11.54 4.99 3.25
N ALA A 121 -11.77 4.33 4.38
CA ALA A 121 -11.77 4.95 5.69
C ALA A 121 -10.35 5.14 6.27
N LEU A 122 -9.32 4.57 5.63
CA LEU A 122 -7.93 4.71 6.06
C LEU A 122 -7.33 6.05 5.60
N PRO A 123 -6.42 6.66 6.38
CA PRO A 123 -5.81 7.93 6.02
C PRO A 123 -5.02 7.79 4.72
N GLY A 124 -5.25 8.67 3.76
CA GLY A 124 -4.54 8.65 2.47
C GLY A 124 -5.07 7.66 1.44
N PHE A 125 -6.05 6.82 1.77
CA PHE A 125 -6.70 5.87 0.84
C PHE A 125 -7.93 6.51 0.17
N GLY A 126 -7.69 7.47 -0.72
CA GLY A 126 -8.76 7.98 -1.60
C GLY A 126 -9.32 6.90 -2.53
N GLU A 127 -10.42 7.18 -3.22
CA GLU A 127 -11.18 6.24 -4.08
C GLU A 127 -10.27 5.36 -4.95
N GLN A 128 -9.44 5.99 -5.79
CA GLN A 128 -8.56 5.28 -6.71
C GLN A 128 -7.55 4.38 -5.97
N LYS A 129 -6.95 4.87 -4.88
CA LYS A 129 -5.95 4.11 -4.11
C LYS A 129 -6.59 2.89 -3.43
N ALA A 130 -7.78 3.07 -2.86
CA ALA A 130 -8.53 1.98 -2.25
C ALA A 130 -8.94 0.92 -3.29
N GLN A 131 -9.36 1.33 -4.49
CA GLN A 131 -9.66 0.40 -5.60
C GLN A 131 -8.42 -0.36 -6.07
N ILE A 132 -7.27 0.32 -6.22
CA ILE A 132 -5.99 -0.32 -6.56
C ILE A 132 -5.59 -1.33 -5.48
N PHE A 133 -5.73 -0.97 -4.20
CA PHE A 133 -5.38 -1.89 -3.11
C PHE A 133 -6.31 -3.11 -3.07
N LEU A 134 -7.63 -2.92 -3.25
CA LEU A 134 -8.56 -4.04 -3.39
C LEU A 134 -8.21 -4.94 -4.59
N ALA A 135 -7.77 -4.33 -5.70
CA ALA A 135 -7.29 -5.10 -6.83
C ALA A 135 -6.03 -5.91 -6.49
N LEU A 136 -5.08 -5.33 -5.76
CA LEU A 136 -3.86 -6.00 -5.32
C LEU A 136 -4.18 -7.20 -4.42
N LEU A 137 -5.08 -6.99 -3.45
CA LEU A 137 -5.59 -8.04 -2.56
C LEU A 137 -6.14 -9.23 -3.35
N GLY A 138 -7.00 -8.99 -4.34
CA GLY A 138 -7.60 -10.08 -5.11
C GLY A 138 -6.74 -10.68 -6.21
N LYS A 139 -5.83 -9.90 -6.81
CA LYS A 139 -4.96 -10.39 -7.90
C LYS A 139 -3.75 -11.16 -7.38
N GLN A 140 -3.18 -10.74 -6.25
CA GLN A 140 -1.88 -11.23 -5.79
C GLN A 140 -1.92 -11.84 -4.39
N TYR A 141 -2.85 -11.39 -3.55
CA TYR A 141 -2.92 -11.76 -2.13
C TYR A 141 -3.97 -12.84 -1.82
N GLY A 142 -4.66 -13.37 -2.85
CA GLY A 142 -5.67 -14.42 -2.71
C GLY A 142 -6.99 -14.00 -2.05
N VAL A 143 -7.15 -12.72 -1.71
CA VAL A 143 -8.31 -12.16 -1.02
C VAL A 143 -9.40 -11.86 -2.06
N THR A 144 -10.34 -12.78 -2.22
CA THR A 144 -11.33 -12.76 -3.33
C THR A 144 -12.79 -12.67 -2.86
N PRO A 145 -13.16 -11.70 -2.01
CA PRO A 145 -14.53 -11.57 -1.52
C PRO A 145 -15.52 -11.31 -2.67
N LYS A 146 -16.78 -11.71 -2.50
CA LYS A 146 -17.79 -11.60 -3.56
C LYS A 146 -17.83 -10.18 -4.14
N GLY A 147 -17.74 -10.07 -5.46
CA GLY A 147 -17.84 -8.78 -6.16
C GLY A 147 -16.59 -7.88 -6.09
N TRP A 148 -15.45 -8.35 -5.57
CA TRP A 148 -14.23 -7.54 -5.44
C TRP A 148 -13.76 -6.91 -6.76
N ARG A 149 -13.86 -7.62 -7.89
CA ARG A 149 -13.45 -7.09 -9.20
C ARG A 149 -14.28 -5.88 -9.61
N SER A 150 -15.60 -5.97 -9.44
CA SER A 150 -16.51 -4.88 -9.74
C SER A 150 -16.28 -3.69 -8.80
N ALA A 151 -16.03 -3.94 -7.52
CA ALA A 151 -15.71 -2.90 -6.55
C ALA A 151 -14.35 -2.22 -6.85
N ALA A 152 -13.35 -2.97 -7.33
CA ALA A 152 -12.06 -2.42 -7.75
C ALA A 152 -12.08 -1.69 -9.11
N GLY A 153 -13.23 -1.66 -9.80
CA GLY A 153 -13.41 -0.95 -11.07
C GLY A 153 -12.44 -1.42 -12.16
N GLU A 154 -11.85 -0.47 -12.90
CA GLU A 154 -10.87 -0.75 -13.97
C GLU A 154 -9.66 -1.55 -13.45
N PHE A 155 -9.24 -1.33 -12.20
CA PHE A 155 -8.12 -2.05 -11.60
C PHE A 155 -8.45 -3.52 -11.29
N GLY A 156 -9.72 -3.88 -11.20
CA GLY A 156 -10.18 -5.26 -10.99
C GLY A 156 -10.16 -6.14 -12.24
N LYS A 157 -10.05 -5.54 -13.44
CA LYS A 157 -10.06 -6.24 -14.73
C LYS A 157 -8.84 -7.16 -14.88
N SER A 158 -9.03 -8.29 -15.56
CA SER A 158 -7.95 -9.23 -15.89
C SER A 158 -7.11 -8.73 -17.07
N GLY A 159 -5.84 -9.10 -17.12
CA GLY A 159 -4.94 -8.77 -18.25
C GLY A 159 -4.55 -7.30 -18.36
N THR A 160 -4.81 -6.50 -17.32
CA THR A 160 -4.39 -5.10 -17.24
C THR A 160 -2.97 -4.97 -16.72
N HIS A 161 -2.28 -3.87 -17.07
CA HIS A 161 -0.96 -3.50 -16.54
C HIS A 161 -0.92 -2.01 -16.25
N ILE A 162 -1.83 -1.56 -15.38
CA ILE A 162 -2.13 -0.13 -15.15
C ILE A 162 -1.82 0.32 -13.73
N SER A 163 -1.61 -0.61 -12.80
CA SER A 163 -1.43 -0.32 -11.37
C SER A 163 -0.49 -1.32 -10.69
N VAL A 164 -0.17 -1.06 -9.40
CA VAL A 164 0.67 -1.98 -8.61
C VAL A 164 0.05 -3.37 -8.46
N ALA A 165 -1.28 -3.46 -8.55
CA ALA A 165 -2.01 -4.73 -8.53
C ALA A 165 -1.68 -5.64 -9.71
N ASP A 166 -1.04 -5.12 -10.76
CA ASP A 166 -0.70 -5.84 -11.98
C ASP A 166 0.78 -6.24 -12.07
N ILE A 167 1.58 -5.93 -11.04
CA ILE A 167 3.03 -6.18 -11.02
C ILE A 167 3.31 -7.52 -10.35
N VAL A 168 3.72 -8.52 -11.14
CA VAL A 168 4.07 -9.87 -10.67
C VAL A 168 5.50 -10.28 -11.00
N ASP A 169 6.18 -9.47 -11.82
CA ASP A 169 7.56 -9.66 -12.28
C ASP A 169 8.14 -8.34 -12.81
N ALA A 170 9.42 -8.37 -13.22
CA ALA A 170 10.10 -7.22 -13.79
C ALA A 170 9.48 -6.73 -15.12
N GLU A 171 8.90 -7.62 -15.91
CA GLU A 171 8.28 -7.28 -17.19
C GLU A 171 7.00 -6.44 -16.96
N SER A 172 6.10 -6.95 -16.12
CA SER A 172 4.87 -6.27 -15.73
C SER A 172 5.15 -4.95 -15.00
N LEU A 173 6.20 -4.88 -14.18
CA LEU A 173 6.70 -3.62 -13.62
C LEU A 173 7.04 -2.59 -14.72
N GLY A 174 7.78 -3.01 -15.75
CA GLY A 174 8.10 -2.18 -16.90
C GLY A 174 6.87 -1.66 -17.65
N ARG A 175 5.85 -2.51 -17.80
CA ARG A 175 4.56 -2.15 -18.44
C ARG A 175 3.78 -1.13 -17.61
N VAL A 176 3.67 -1.33 -16.29
CA VAL A 176 2.99 -0.40 -15.39
C VAL A 176 3.70 0.96 -15.33
N ARG A 177 5.04 0.98 -15.31
CA ARG A 177 5.84 2.22 -15.40
C ARG A 177 5.55 2.97 -16.69
N SER A 178 5.53 2.26 -17.82
CA SER A 178 5.24 2.84 -19.14
C SER A 178 3.82 3.44 -19.19
N TYR A 179 2.82 2.72 -18.67
CA TYR A 179 1.45 3.21 -18.57
C TYR A 179 1.35 4.47 -17.70
N LYS A 180 1.91 4.46 -16.48
CA LYS A 180 1.91 5.63 -15.58
C LYS A 180 2.59 6.85 -16.23
N LYS A 181 3.66 6.65 -17.02
CA LYS A 181 4.34 7.72 -17.76
C LYS A 181 3.46 8.30 -18.87
N GLN A 182 2.76 7.46 -19.64
CA GLN A 182 1.83 7.89 -20.69
C GLN A 182 0.67 8.70 -20.11
N MET A 183 0.00 8.19 -19.07
CA MET A 183 -1.11 8.90 -18.41
C MET A 183 -0.69 10.27 -17.85
N LYS A 184 0.52 10.37 -17.28
CA LYS A 184 1.05 11.65 -16.79
C LYS A 184 1.34 12.62 -17.92
N ALA A 185 1.80 12.14 -19.08
CA ALA A 185 2.03 12.97 -20.26
C ALA A 185 0.70 13.49 -20.84
N GLU A 186 -0.31 12.64 -20.95
CA GLU A 186 -1.66 13.01 -21.41
C GLU A 186 -2.33 14.04 -20.49
N ALA A 187 -2.23 13.85 -19.17
CA ALA A 187 -2.76 14.79 -18.19
C ALA A 187 -2.10 16.17 -18.27
N LYS A 188 -0.78 16.21 -18.55
CA LYS A 188 -0.07 17.47 -18.80
C LYS A 188 -0.52 18.12 -20.11
N GLY A 189 -0.64 17.35 -21.19
CA GLY A 189 -1.10 17.85 -22.49
C GLY A 189 -2.48 18.52 -22.41
N LYS A 190 -3.42 17.88 -21.69
CA LYS A 190 -4.77 18.42 -21.44
C LYS A 190 -4.81 19.65 -20.52
N ALA A 191 -3.79 19.84 -19.68
CA ALA A 191 -3.71 21.03 -18.82
C ALA A 191 -3.07 22.24 -19.54
N THR A 192 -2.40 22.00 -20.68
CA THR A 192 -1.78 23.03 -21.55
C THR A 192 -2.60 23.40 -22.78
N THR A 193 -3.79 22.82 -22.94
CA THR A 193 -4.78 23.14 -23.99
C THR A 193 -6.01 23.76 -23.35
#